data_AF-A0A1L7SIL8-F1
#
_entry.id   AF-A0A1L7SIL8-F1
#
_cell.length_a   1.000
_cell.length_b   1.000
_cell.length_c   1.000
_cell.angle_alpha   90.00
_cell.angle_beta   90.00
_cell.angle_gamma   90.00
#
_symmetry.space_group_name_H-M   'P 1'
#
loop_
_entity.id
_entity.type
_entity.pdbx_description
1 polymer ?
#
loop_
_entity_poly.entity_id
_entity_poly.type
_entity_poly.pdbx_seq_one_letter_code
_entity_poly.pdbx_strand_id
1 'polypeptide(L)'
;MAVDKSPDRQEGLKYLARVEKYRILKRSPILAGLALYYHRAEMHEVGLRVTNQWGSIILPAHLENAIREEGLTKTWWLDMDTLFEIFGDEAFFVGGKPHMRSDYVNRLMLQVGISASTLSKNKGKGKKMALEDFSRAGPRFLTTRALIHKGLQDRYHRNAKRMNWTMETISEVLSRGESKGKGRGRDGGKGKEKDTSLTADDKTRIKPADILASLDNALSAEVNELAFPYLSLP
;
A
#
# COMPACT_ATOMS: atom_id res chain seq x y z
N MET A 1 13.41 29.51 33.97
CA MET A 1 12.02 29.01 33.83
C MET A 1 11.64 28.32 35.12
N ALA A 2 10.73 28.91 35.90
CA ALA A 2 10.31 28.35 37.18
C ALA A 2 9.42 27.13 36.93
N VAL A 3 9.85 25.96 37.40
CA VAL A 3 9.03 24.75 37.44
C VAL A 3 7.87 25.04 38.37
N ASP A 4 6.65 25.09 37.83
CA ASP A 4 5.41 25.23 38.59
C ASP A 4 5.27 24.07 39.58
N LYS A 5 5.52 24.37 40.86
CA LYS A 5 5.51 23.42 42.00
C LYS A 5 4.20 23.46 42.77
N SER A 6 3.07 23.61 42.08
CA SER A 6 1.76 23.45 42.70
C SER A 6 1.66 22.10 43.45
N PRO A 7 1.23 22.08 44.73
CA PRO A 7 1.15 20.86 45.55
C PRO A 7 0.24 19.79 44.92
N ASP A 8 -0.87 20.19 44.31
CA ASP A 8 -1.78 19.29 43.59
C ASP A 8 -1.10 18.58 42.41
N ARG A 9 -0.18 19.27 41.73
CA ARG A 9 0.55 18.75 40.57
C ARG A 9 1.60 17.71 40.99
N GLN A 10 2.26 17.92 42.13
CA GLN A 10 3.20 16.95 42.68
C GLN A 10 2.49 15.68 43.18
N GLU A 11 1.30 15.84 43.75
CA GLU A 11 0.50 14.72 44.21
C GLU A 11 0.00 13.88 43.02
N GLY A 12 -0.51 14.55 41.96
CA GLY A 12 -0.88 13.89 40.70
C GLY A 12 0.28 13.11 40.06
N LEU A 13 1.51 13.64 40.08
CA LEU A 13 2.69 12.95 39.56
C LEU A 13 3.06 11.70 40.39
N LYS A 14 2.91 11.75 41.72
CA LYS A 14 3.10 10.57 42.58
C LYS A 14 2.05 9.49 42.31
N TYR A 15 0.80 9.88 42.05
CA TYR A 15 -0.24 8.94 41.63
C TYR A 15 0.07 8.32 40.27
N LEU A 16 0.47 9.11 39.28
CA LEU A 16 0.85 8.62 37.96
C LEU A 16 2.06 7.67 38.00
N ALA A 17 3.05 7.93 38.88
CA ALA A 17 4.19 7.04 39.08
C ALA A 17 3.80 5.65 39.64
N ARG A 18 2.66 5.57 40.36
CA ARG A 18 2.10 4.31 40.88
C ARG A 18 1.20 3.60 39.88
N VAL A 19 0.78 4.28 38.81
CA VAL A 19 -0.04 3.68 37.76
C VAL A 19 0.85 2.86 36.84
N GLU A 20 0.49 1.59 36.67
CA GLU A 20 1.16 0.69 35.74
C GLU A 20 1.23 1.30 34.32
N LYS A 21 2.42 1.26 33.70
CA LYS A 21 2.62 1.75 32.34
C LYS A 21 1.63 1.07 31.38
N TYR A 22 0.94 1.88 30.58
CA TYR A 22 -0.09 1.45 29.62
C TYR A 22 -1.30 0.73 30.24
N ARG A 23 -1.62 0.99 31.52
CA ARG A 23 -2.76 0.35 32.23
C ARG A 23 -4.07 0.37 31.44
N ILE A 24 -4.40 1.47 30.78
CA ILE A 24 -5.64 1.59 29.99
C ILE A 24 -5.62 0.64 28.79
N LEU A 25 -4.50 0.60 28.05
CA LEU A 25 -4.33 -0.29 26.89
C LEU A 25 -4.29 -1.76 27.31
N LYS A 26 -3.67 -2.08 28.46
CA LYS A 26 -3.65 -3.44 29.01
C LYS A 26 -5.03 -3.93 29.46
N ARG A 27 -5.87 -3.04 29.99
CA ARG A 27 -7.21 -3.37 30.48
C ARG A 27 -8.28 -3.37 29.39
N SER A 28 -8.03 -2.68 28.27
CA SER A 28 -8.97 -2.59 27.17
C SER A 28 -8.29 -2.97 25.85
N PRO A 29 -8.43 -4.23 25.41
CA PRO A 29 -7.86 -4.67 24.13
C PRO A 29 -8.45 -3.90 22.94
N ILE A 30 -9.69 -3.41 23.06
CA ILE A 30 -10.33 -2.58 22.03
C ILE A 30 -9.60 -1.24 21.88
N LEU A 31 -9.32 -0.55 23.00
CA LEU A 31 -8.59 0.72 22.95
C LEU A 31 -7.15 0.52 22.45
N ALA A 32 -6.51 -0.58 22.87
CA ALA A 32 -5.18 -0.94 22.35
C ALA A 32 -5.18 -1.17 20.84
N GLY A 33 -6.16 -1.93 20.32
CA GLY A 33 -6.30 -2.20 18.89
C GLY A 33 -6.60 -0.94 18.08
N LEU A 34 -7.48 -0.07 18.58
CA LEU A 34 -7.80 1.21 17.92
C LEU A 34 -6.58 2.16 17.90
N ALA A 35 -5.84 2.26 19.00
CA ALA A 35 -4.63 3.08 19.05
C ALA A 35 -3.55 2.55 18.09
N LEU A 36 -3.34 1.23 18.07
CA LEU A 36 -2.41 0.59 17.14
C LEU A 36 -2.81 0.82 15.68
N TYR A 37 -4.10 0.63 15.37
CA TYR A 37 -4.64 0.89 14.04
C TYR A 37 -4.43 2.35 13.62
N TYR A 38 -4.73 3.30 14.51
CA TYR A 38 -4.60 4.73 14.23
C TYR A 38 -3.18 5.08 13.79
N HIS A 39 -2.18 4.65 14.56
CA HIS A 39 -0.77 4.93 14.25
C HIS A 39 -0.30 4.22 12.99
N ARG A 40 -0.71 2.96 12.77
CA ARG A 40 -0.38 2.25 11.52
C ARG A 40 -0.98 2.93 10.30
N ALA A 41 -2.23 3.38 10.37
CA ALA A 41 -2.90 4.15 9.31
C ALA A 41 -2.11 5.41 8.94
N GLU A 42 -1.68 6.14 9.97
CA GLU A 42 -0.90 7.37 9.82
C GLU A 42 0.45 7.11 9.16
N MET A 43 1.20 6.16 9.72
CA MET A 43 2.54 5.81 9.25
C MET A 43 2.53 5.24 7.83
N HIS A 44 1.52 4.45 7.49
CA HIS A 44 1.31 3.95 6.13
C HIS A 44 1.05 5.09 5.14
N GLU A 45 0.11 5.99 5.45
CA GLU A 45 -0.22 7.10 4.54
C GLU A 45 0.96 8.06 4.36
N VAL A 46 1.61 8.46 5.46
CA VAL A 46 2.77 9.36 5.42
C VAL A 46 3.94 8.67 4.72
N GLY A 47 4.23 7.41 5.09
CA GLY A 47 5.32 6.62 4.53
C GLY A 47 5.19 6.43 3.03
N LEU A 48 4.01 6.04 2.56
CA LEU A 48 3.75 5.86 1.13
C LEU A 48 3.84 7.18 0.37
N ARG A 49 3.35 8.28 0.95
CA ARG A 49 3.43 9.61 0.31
C ARG A 49 4.87 10.09 0.17
N VAL A 50 5.66 9.96 1.23
CA VAL A 50 7.08 10.36 1.24
C VAL A 50 7.86 9.51 0.23
N THR A 51 7.71 8.19 0.27
CA THR A 51 8.45 7.30 -0.63
C THR A 51 8.08 7.51 -2.09
N ASN A 52 6.81 7.80 -2.39
CA ASN A 52 6.37 8.14 -3.74
C ASN A 52 6.90 9.50 -4.22
N GLN A 53 6.97 10.51 -3.35
CA GLN A 53 7.44 11.83 -3.73
C GLN A 53 8.91 11.83 -4.16
N TRP A 54 9.74 11.02 -3.50
CA TRP A 54 11.17 10.93 -3.76
C TRP A 54 11.56 9.74 -4.66
N GLY A 55 10.63 8.84 -4.95
CA GLY A 55 10.91 7.60 -5.67
C GLY A 55 11.77 6.61 -4.86
N SER A 56 11.84 6.76 -3.53
CA SER A 56 12.75 6.01 -2.64
C SER A 56 12.52 4.50 -2.62
N ILE A 57 11.39 4.02 -3.12
CA ILE A 57 11.11 2.59 -3.27
C ILE A 57 11.25 2.14 -4.73
N ILE A 58 10.66 2.88 -5.66
CA ILE A 58 10.67 2.51 -7.07
C ILE A 58 12.08 2.51 -7.67
N LEU A 59 12.88 3.54 -7.41
CA LEU A 59 14.23 3.64 -8.00
C LEU A 59 15.12 2.49 -7.51
N PRO A 60 15.19 2.18 -6.19
CA PRO A 60 16.00 1.07 -5.73
C PRO A 60 15.43 -0.30 -6.15
N ALA A 61 14.11 -0.47 -6.30
CA ALA A 61 13.53 -1.70 -6.84
C ALA A 61 13.98 -1.99 -8.29
N HIS A 62 14.07 -0.96 -9.14
CA HIS A 62 14.62 -1.12 -10.49
C HIS A 62 16.11 -1.47 -10.47
N LEU A 63 16.88 -0.85 -9.58
CA LEU A 63 18.30 -1.12 -9.41
C LEU A 63 18.52 -2.56 -8.89
N GLU A 64 17.75 -2.96 -7.89
CA GLU A 64 17.83 -4.29 -7.29
C GLU A 64 17.55 -5.38 -8.31
N ASN A 65 16.50 -5.22 -9.12
CA ASN A 65 16.20 -6.14 -10.20
C ASN A 65 17.37 -6.26 -11.17
N ALA A 66 17.93 -5.12 -11.62
CA ALA A 66 19.08 -5.15 -12.53
C ALA A 66 20.30 -5.84 -11.90
N ILE A 67 20.62 -5.58 -10.63
CA ILE A 67 21.74 -6.23 -9.94
C ILE A 67 21.51 -7.75 -9.83
N ARG A 68 20.28 -8.18 -9.53
CA ARG A 68 19.93 -9.61 -9.41
C ARG A 68 20.01 -10.34 -10.75
N GLU A 69 19.40 -9.80 -11.80
CA GLU A 69 19.41 -10.39 -13.14
C GLU A 69 20.83 -10.49 -13.73
N GLU A 70 21.72 -9.55 -13.35
CA GLU A 70 23.13 -9.58 -13.75
C GLU A 70 24.01 -10.45 -12.85
N GLY A 71 23.45 -11.09 -11.81
CA GLY A 71 24.19 -11.93 -10.87
C GLY A 71 25.24 -11.17 -10.05
N LEU A 72 25.06 -9.86 -9.85
CA LEU A 72 26.03 -8.98 -9.20
C LEU A 72 25.92 -8.96 -7.67
N THR A 73 24.84 -9.54 -7.11
CA THR A 73 24.69 -9.71 -5.66
C THR A 73 24.28 -11.13 -5.33
N LYS A 74 24.75 -11.61 -4.17
CA LYS A 74 24.25 -12.83 -3.52
C LYS A 74 23.36 -12.52 -2.32
N THR A 75 23.26 -11.25 -1.94
CA THR A 75 22.52 -10.79 -0.77
C THR A 75 21.09 -10.47 -1.16
N TRP A 76 20.13 -10.99 -0.40
CA TRP A 76 18.72 -10.67 -0.54
C TRP A 76 18.39 -9.35 0.15
N TRP A 77 17.59 -8.53 -0.53
CA TRP A 77 16.98 -7.35 0.09
C TRP A 77 15.56 -7.73 0.50
N LEU A 78 15.44 -8.30 1.70
CA LEU A 78 14.19 -8.88 2.20
C LEU A 78 13.03 -7.88 2.21
N ASP A 79 13.29 -6.61 2.52
CA ASP A 79 12.26 -5.57 2.50
C ASP A 79 11.72 -5.31 1.09
N MET A 80 12.58 -5.34 0.06
CA MET A 80 12.15 -5.21 -1.33
C MET A 80 11.38 -6.44 -1.80
N ASP A 81 11.81 -7.64 -1.42
CA ASP A 81 11.07 -8.87 -1.70
C ASP A 81 9.66 -8.82 -1.10
N THR A 82 9.55 -8.37 0.15
CA THR A 82 8.26 -8.17 0.83
C THR A 82 7.41 -7.14 0.09
N LEU A 83 8.00 -6.06 -0.42
CA LEU A 83 7.31 -5.04 -1.20
C LEU A 83 6.81 -5.59 -2.55
N PHE A 84 7.59 -6.43 -3.24
CA PHE A 84 7.15 -7.14 -4.44
C PHE A 84 5.98 -8.08 -4.15
N GLU A 85 6.01 -8.80 -3.03
CA GLU A 85 4.90 -9.68 -2.62
C GLU A 85 3.62 -8.90 -2.29
N ILE A 86 3.74 -7.77 -1.58
CA ILE A 86 2.59 -6.94 -1.20
C ILE A 86 1.97 -6.26 -2.42
N PHE A 87 2.78 -5.61 -3.25
CA PHE A 87 2.30 -4.73 -4.32
C PHE A 87 2.23 -5.38 -5.69
N GLY A 88 2.91 -6.50 -5.90
CA GLY A 88 3.06 -7.16 -7.20
C GLY A 88 4.07 -6.44 -8.12
N ASP A 89 4.75 -7.20 -8.97
CA ASP A 89 5.74 -6.68 -9.92
C ASP A 89 5.17 -5.59 -10.85
N GLU A 90 3.88 -5.63 -11.15
CA GLU A 90 3.19 -4.66 -12.01
C GLU A 90 3.15 -3.24 -11.42
N ALA A 91 3.32 -3.11 -10.10
CA ALA A 91 3.40 -1.83 -9.42
C ALA A 91 4.78 -1.18 -9.60
N PHE A 92 5.82 -1.98 -9.81
CA PHE A 92 7.21 -1.53 -9.92
C PHE A 92 7.67 -1.42 -11.38
N PHE A 93 7.20 -2.29 -12.27
CA PHE A 93 7.72 -2.40 -13.63
C PHE A 93 6.63 -2.20 -14.70
N VAL A 94 6.64 -1.04 -15.37
CA VAL A 94 5.72 -0.79 -16.50
C VAL A 94 5.99 -1.74 -17.66
N GLY A 95 5.01 -2.61 -17.93
CA GLY A 95 5.08 -3.59 -19.03
C GLY A 95 5.90 -4.83 -18.69
N GLY A 96 6.06 -5.16 -17.41
CA GLY A 96 6.67 -6.40 -16.92
C GLY A 96 8.09 -6.20 -16.39
N LYS A 97 8.49 -7.14 -15.51
CA LYS A 97 9.82 -7.19 -14.90
C LYS A 97 10.89 -7.42 -16.00
N PRO A 98 11.90 -6.55 -16.12
CA PRO A 98 12.90 -6.67 -17.17
C PRO A 98 13.96 -7.72 -16.82
N HIS A 99 14.30 -8.57 -17.80
CA HIS A 99 15.36 -9.59 -17.73
C HIS A 99 16.54 -9.32 -18.66
N MET A 100 16.48 -8.23 -19.44
CA MET A 100 17.51 -7.86 -20.41
C MET A 100 18.07 -6.47 -20.11
N ARG A 101 19.38 -6.29 -20.27
CA ARG A 101 20.08 -5.00 -20.04
C ARG A 101 19.47 -3.83 -20.80
N SER A 102 19.00 -4.06 -22.02
CA SER A 102 18.36 -3.03 -22.85
C SER A 102 17.09 -2.47 -22.22
N ASP A 103 16.43 -3.26 -21.37
CA ASP A 103 15.10 -2.96 -20.88
C ASP A 103 15.14 -2.23 -19.53
N TYR A 104 16.18 -2.38 -18.71
CA TYR A 104 16.22 -1.77 -17.36
C TYR A 104 15.94 -0.27 -17.38
N VAL A 105 16.67 0.47 -18.21
CA VAL A 105 16.50 1.92 -18.35
C VAL A 105 15.14 2.25 -18.96
N ASN A 106 14.71 1.49 -19.96
CA ASN A 106 13.43 1.69 -20.63
C ASN A 106 12.26 1.55 -19.65
N ARG A 107 12.23 0.50 -18.81
CA ARG A 107 11.19 0.30 -17.80
C ARG A 107 11.21 1.39 -16.74
N LEU A 108 12.40 1.77 -16.28
CA LEU A 108 12.56 2.86 -15.31
C LEU A 108 12.03 4.19 -15.88
N MET A 109 12.39 4.51 -17.12
CA MET A 109 11.93 5.72 -17.81
C MET A 109 10.40 5.75 -17.92
N LEU A 110 9.76 4.64 -18.28
CA LEU A 110 8.29 4.53 -18.30
C LEU A 110 7.67 4.73 -16.91
N GLN A 111 8.29 4.17 -15.87
CA GLN A 111 7.80 4.27 -14.49
C GLN A 111 7.85 5.71 -13.95
N VAL A 112 8.93 6.45 -14.23
CA VAL A 112 9.04 7.89 -13.87
C VAL A 112 8.22 8.82 -14.78
N GLY A 113 7.49 8.25 -15.74
CA GLY A 113 6.50 8.98 -16.53
C GLY A 113 6.99 9.47 -17.89
N ILE A 114 8.12 8.99 -18.41
CA ILE A 114 8.50 9.25 -19.81
C ILE A 114 7.55 8.47 -20.72
N SER A 115 7.08 9.11 -21.78
CA SER A 115 6.11 8.48 -22.68
C SER A 115 6.76 7.36 -23.53
N ALA A 116 6.01 6.28 -23.76
CA ALA A 116 6.48 5.17 -24.59
C ALA A 116 6.79 5.61 -26.03
N SER A 117 6.08 6.62 -26.54
CA SER A 117 6.31 7.16 -27.88
C SER A 117 7.58 8.01 -27.96
N THR A 118 8.01 8.63 -26.86
CA THR A 118 9.33 9.28 -26.79
C THR A 118 10.44 8.24 -26.81
N LEU A 119 10.26 7.12 -26.12
CA LEU A 119 11.28 6.07 -26.03
C LEU A 119 11.45 5.29 -27.34
N SER A 120 10.38 5.11 -28.11
CA SER A 120 10.45 4.47 -29.43
C SER A 120 11.04 5.38 -30.51
N LYS A 121 11.01 6.71 -30.29
CA LYS A 121 11.68 7.66 -31.18
C LYS A 121 13.16 7.64 -30.84
N ASN A 122 13.98 7.30 -31.84
CA ASN A 122 15.43 7.35 -31.77
C ASN A 122 15.89 8.83 -31.73
N LYS A 123 15.56 9.56 -30.64
CA LYS A 123 15.99 10.94 -30.44
C LYS A 123 17.51 10.91 -30.28
N GLY A 124 18.22 11.56 -31.22
CA GLY A 124 19.67 11.64 -31.19
C GLY A 124 20.20 12.06 -29.81
N LYS A 125 21.28 11.39 -29.37
CA LYS A 125 21.95 11.66 -28.10
C LYS A 125 22.23 13.18 -27.99
N GLY A 126 21.64 13.84 -27.00
CA GLY A 126 21.88 15.26 -26.69
C GLY A 126 20.67 16.19 -26.76
N LYS A 127 19.50 15.75 -27.25
CA LYS A 127 18.29 16.58 -27.18
C LYS A 127 17.72 16.57 -25.76
N LYS A 128 17.58 17.76 -25.15
CA LYS A 128 16.95 17.92 -23.83
C LYS A 128 15.51 17.39 -23.87
N MET A 129 15.09 16.69 -22.81
CA MET A 129 13.70 16.28 -22.65
C MET A 129 12.82 17.51 -22.49
N ALA A 130 11.71 17.55 -23.22
CA ALA A 130 10.70 18.60 -23.12
C ALA A 130 9.48 18.07 -22.36
N LEU A 131 8.59 18.97 -21.91
CA LEU A 131 7.38 18.57 -21.17
C LEU A 131 6.50 17.59 -21.96
N GLU A 132 6.46 17.74 -23.29
CA GLU A 132 5.77 16.85 -24.24
C GLU A 132 6.30 15.41 -24.27
N ASP A 133 7.51 15.18 -23.77
CA ASP A 133 8.09 13.85 -23.65
C ASP A 133 7.55 13.05 -22.48
N PHE A 134 6.93 13.72 -21.52
CA PHE A 134 6.32 13.10 -20.36
C PHE A 134 4.88 12.69 -20.67
N SER A 135 4.52 11.50 -20.19
CA SER A 135 3.15 11.02 -20.19
C SER A 135 2.26 11.97 -19.40
N ARG A 136 1.08 12.28 -19.94
CA ARG A 136 0.05 13.06 -19.22
C ARG A 136 -0.42 12.39 -17.94
N ALA A 137 -0.30 11.06 -17.84
CA ALA A 137 -0.61 10.31 -16.64
C ALA A 137 0.40 10.55 -15.50
N GLY A 138 1.57 11.12 -15.82
CA GLY A 138 2.65 11.33 -14.88
C GLY A 138 3.41 10.04 -14.51
N PRO A 139 4.29 10.12 -13.51
CA PRO A 139 4.96 8.95 -12.96
C PRO A 139 3.96 7.99 -12.31
N ARG A 140 4.24 6.70 -12.42
CA ARG A 140 3.51 5.65 -11.72
C ARG A 140 4.31 5.30 -10.46
N PHE A 141 3.71 5.52 -9.31
CA PHE A 141 4.27 5.13 -8.02
C PHE A 141 3.29 4.24 -7.27
N LEU A 142 3.70 3.75 -6.09
CA LEU A 142 2.93 2.78 -5.35
C LEU A 142 1.59 3.38 -4.88
N THR A 143 0.53 2.60 -5.04
CA THR A 143 -0.80 2.98 -4.56
C THR A 143 -1.26 1.97 -3.54
N THR A 144 -1.92 2.44 -2.47
CA THR A 144 -2.41 1.53 -1.44
C THR A 144 -3.33 0.46 -2.02
N ARG A 145 -3.09 -0.81 -1.68
CA ARG A 145 -3.94 -1.96 -2.02
C ARG A 145 -4.90 -2.29 -0.87
N ALA A 146 -4.66 -1.74 0.33
CA ALA A 146 -5.50 -1.87 1.50
C ALA A 146 -6.82 -1.06 1.39
N LEU A 147 -7.81 -1.63 0.70
CA LEU A 147 -9.10 -0.99 0.43
C LEU A 147 -10.02 -0.99 1.65
N ILE A 148 -10.00 -2.07 2.45
CA ILE A 148 -10.78 -2.16 3.69
C ILE A 148 -10.23 -1.14 4.68
N HIS A 149 -8.90 -1.07 4.79
CA HIS A 149 -8.23 -0.07 5.59
C HIS A 149 -8.67 1.35 5.23
N LYS A 150 -8.74 1.68 3.93
CA LYS A 150 -9.19 3.00 3.46
C LYS A 150 -10.62 3.33 3.93
N GLY A 151 -11.52 2.35 3.92
CA GLY A 151 -12.89 2.52 4.44
C GLY A 151 -12.92 2.74 5.96
N LEU A 152 -12.09 2.00 6.70
CA LEU A 152 -11.94 2.16 8.15
C LEU A 152 -11.28 3.49 8.52
N GLN A 153 -10.35 3.99 7.70
CA GLN A 153 -9.55 5.18 7.97
C GLN A 153 -10.44 6.42 8.03
N ASP A 154 -11.39 6.54 7.12
CA ASP A 154 -12.35 7.65 7.11
C ASP A 154 -13.17 7.73 8.41
N ARG A 155 -13.44 6.58 9.05
CA ARG A 155 -14.20 6.50 10.31
C ARG A 155 -13.31 6.66 11.54
N TYR A 156 -12.26 5.85 11.67
CA TYR A 156 -11.50 5.71 12.91
C TYR A 156 -10.27 6.61 12.99
N HIS A 157 -9.75 7.08 11.85
CA HIS A 157 -8.58 7.97 11.82
C HIS A 157 -9.00 9.41 11.52
N ARG A 158 -9.80 9.64 10.47
CA ARG A 158 -10.16 10.99 10.01
C ARG A 158 -11.44 11.54 10.64
N ASN A 159 -12.22 10.69 11.31
CA ASN A 159 -13.54 11.01 11.88
C ASN A 159 -14.45 11.78 10.89
N ALA A 160 -14.33 11.47 9.59
CA ALA A 160 -14.93 12.22 8.51
C ALA A 160 -16.29 11.68 8.09
N LYS A 161 -16.55 10.38 8.34
CA LYS A 161 -17.81 9.72 7.98
C LYS A 161 -18.26 8.72 9.04
N ARG A 162 -19.57 8.70 9.32
CA ARG A 162 -20.22 7.56 9.96
C ARG A 162 -20.38 6.46 8.92
N MET A 163 -19.45 5.51 8.87
CA MET A 163 -19.56 4.33 8.00
C MET A 163 -20.69 3.43 8.53
N ASN A 164 -21.78 3.33 7.77
CA ASN A 164 -22.83 2.34 8.01
C ASN A 164 -22.36 1.02 7.41
N TRP A 165 -21.96 0.06 8.25
CA TRP A 165 -21.61 -1.28 7.82
C TRP A 165 -22.89 -2.04 7.47
N THR A 166 -23.35 -1.91 6.22
CA THR A 166 -24.39 -2.77 5.66
C THR A 166 -23.75 -3.93 4.91
N MET A 167 -24.49 -5.02 4.74
CA MET A 167 -24.02 -6.23 4.07
C MET A 167 -23.58 -5.95 2.62
N GLU A 168 -24.29 -5.03 1.95
CA GLU A 168 -23.97 -4.57 0.60
C GLU A 168 -22.63 -3.84 0.56
N THR A 169 -22.39 -2.96 1.53
CA THR A 169 -21.14 -2.18 1.63
C THR A 169 -19.94 -3.11 1.86
N ILE A 170 -20.09 -4.14 2.72
CA ILE A 170 -19.04 -5.14 2.95
C ILE A 170 -18.78 -5.93 1.67
N SER A 171 -19.83 -6.41 1.01
CA SER A 171 -19.70 -7.17 -0.24
C SER A 171 -19.02 -6.36 -1.34
N GLU A 172 -19.34 -5.06 -1.46
CA GLU A 172 -18.71 -4.18 -2.43
C GLU A 172 -17.21 -3.99 -2.16
N VAL A 173 -16.83 -3.80 -0.89
CA VAL A 173 -15.42 -3.67 -0.50
C VAL A 173 -14.64 -4.96 -0.81
N LEU A 174 -15.23 -6.12 -0.51
CA LEU A 174 -14.62 -7.43 -0.81
C LEU A 174 -14.45 -7.63 -2.32
N SER A 175 -15.51 -7.39 -3.12
CA SER A 175 -15.43 -7.51 -4.58
C SER A 175 -14.44 -6.53 -5.22
N ARG A 176 -14.29 -5.32 -4.66
CA ARG A 176 -13.27 -4.35 -5.10
C ARG A 176 -11.85 -4.81 -4.77
N GLY A 177 -11.65 -5.50 -3.64
CA GLY A 177 -10.37 -6.10 -3.26
C GLY A 177 -9.94 -7.18 -4.26
N GLU A 178 -10.85 -8.08 -4.60
CA GLU A 178 -10.60 -9.19 -5.55
C GLU A 178 -10.31 -8.69 -6.97
N SER A 179 -11.06 -7.69 -7.45
CA SER A 179 -10.90 -7.15 -8.81
C SER A 179 -9.63 -6.32 -9.02
N LYS A 180 -9.06 -5.73 -7.97
CA LYS A 180 -7.77 -5.01 -8.05
C LYS A 180 -6.55 -5.92 -7.83
N GLY A 181 -6.71 -7.07 -7.17
CA GLY A 181 -5.66 -8.08 -7.04
C GLY A 181 -5.35 -8.80 -8.36
N LYS A 182 -6.32 -8.86 -9.28
CA LYS A 182 -6.07 -9.25 -10.68
C LYS A 182 -5.58 -8.03 -11.46
N GLY A 183 -4.26 -7.86 -11.53
CA GLY A 183 -3.64 -6.83 -12.34
C GLY A 183 -4.28 -6.75 -13.73
N ARG A 184 -4.57 -5.53 -14.21
CA ARG A 184 -4.93 -5.27 -15.60
C ARG A 184 -3.71 -5.54 -16.49
N GLY A 185 -3.37 -6.81 -16.66
CA GLY A 185 -2.55 -7.30 -17.76
C GLY A 185 -3.35 -7.10 -19.03
N ARG A 186 -2.97 -6.10 -19.81
CA ARG A 186 -3.48 -5.93 -21.17
C ARG A 186 -2.68 -6.92 -22.03
N ASP A 187 -3.07 -8.19 -21.99
CA ASP A 187 -2.57 -9.20 -22.91
C ASP A 187 -3.69 -9.66 -23.84
N GLY A 188 -3.42 -9.62 -25.12
CA GLY A 188 -4.37 -9.91 -26.19
C GLY A 188 -4.48 -11.41 -26.38
N GLY A 189 -5.46 -12.04 -25.75
CA GLY A 189 -5.81 -13.43 -25.98
C GLY A 189 -7.31 -13.64 -25.84
N LYS A 190 -8.00 -13.97 -26.95
CA LYS A 190 -9.38 -14.47 -26.93
C LYS A 190 -9.39 -15.85 -26.23
N GLY A 191 -9.48 -15.85 -24.92
CA GLY A 191 -9.88 -17.01 -24.12
C GLY A 191 -11.22 -16.70 -23.47
N LYS A 192 -12.26 -17.46 -23.79
CA LYS A 192 -13.53 -17.43 -23.03
C LYS A 192 -13.25 -18.07 -21.67
N GLU A 193 -12.83 -17.28 -20.70
CA GLU A 193 -12.95 -17.66 -19.29
C GLU A 193 -14.35 -17.30 -18.80
N LYS A 194 -14.98 -18.30 -18.21
CA LYS A 194 -16.37 -18.27 -17.75
C LYS A 194 -16.42 -17.39 -16.51
N ASP A 195 -16.87 -16.14 -16.68
CA ASP A 195 -17.31 -15.29 -15.58
C ASP A 195 -18.36 -16.05 -14.76
N THR A 196 -17.97 -16.65 -13.65
CA THR A 196 -18.90 -16.95 -12.57
C THR A 196 -19.19 -15.65 -11.83
N SER A 197 -19.89 -14.74 -12.52
CA SER A 197 -20.63 -13.68 -11.87
C SER A 197 -21.72 -14.35 -11.04
N LEU A 198 -21.66 -14.23 -9.72
CA LEU A 198 -22.75 -14.64 -8.85
C LEU A 198 -24.02 -13.91 -9.32
N THR A 199 -25.01 -14.69 -9.77
CA THR A 199 -26.30 -14.17 -10.20
C THR A 199 -27.00 -13.52 -9.00
N ALA A 200 -27.88 -12.56 -9.27
CA ALA A 200 -28.59 -11.80 -8.24
C ALA A 200 -29.37 -12.68 -7.23
N ASP A 201 -29.66 -13.93 -7.60
CA ASP A 201 -30.34 -14.93 -6.77
C ASP A 201 -29.43 -15.52 -5.67
N ASP A 202 -28.11 -15.59 -5.87
CA ASP A 202 -27.15 -16.20 -4.93
C ASP A 202 -26.74 -15.26 -3.78
N LYS A 203 -27.05 -13.96 -3.91
CA LYS A 203 -26.83 -12.94 -2.87
C LYS A 203 -27.72 -13.13 -1.64
N THR A 204 -28.78 -13.93 -1.74
CA THR A 204 -29.80 -14.11 -0.69
C THR A 204 -29.47 -15.19 0.34
N ARG A 205 -28.38 -15.96 0.16
CA ARG A 205 -28.02 -17.08 1.06
C ARG A 205 -26.64 -17.00 1.69
N ILE A 206 -25.94 -15.87 1.58
CA ILE A 206 -24.64 -15.72 2.24
C ILE A 206 -24.91 -15.60 3.75
N LYS A 207 -24.47 -16.59 4.54
CA LYS A 207 -24.65 -16.51 5.99
C LYS A 207 -23.78 -15.35 6.51
N PRO A 208 -24.26 -14.56 7.48
CA PRO A 208 -23.49 -13.47 8.06
C PRO A 208 -22.09 -13.92 8.55
N ALA A 209 -21.97 -15.17 9.02
CA ALA A 209 -20.70 -15.75 9.43
C ALA A 209 -19.67 -15.86 8.29
N ASP A 210 -20.11 -16.20 7.07
CA ASP A 210 -19.21 -16.37 5.92
C ASP A 210 -18.66 -15.02 5.44
N ILE A 211 -19.47 -13.95 5.56
CA ILE A 211 -19.04 -12.58 5.28
C ILE A 211 -18.04 -12.11 6.31
N LEU A 212 -18.30 -12.35 7.60
CA LEU A 212 -17.38 -11.97 8.67
C LEU A 212 -16.04 -12.69 8.53
N ALA A 213 -16.05 -13.98 8.20
CA ALA A 213 -14.84 -14.74 7.92
C ALA A 213 -14.08 -14.19 6.70
N SER A 214 -14.79 -13.83 5.62
CA SER A 214 -14.18 -13.22 4.44
C SER A 214 -13.57 -11.85 4.74
N LEU A 215 -14.26 -11.04 5.56
CA LEU A 215 -13.77 -9.74 6.01
C LEU A 215 -12.54 -9.89 6.91
N ASP A 216 -12.54 -10.85 7.83
CA ASP A 216 -11.40 -11.12 8.71
C ASP A 216 -10.17 -11.56 7.94
N ASN A 217 -10.34 -12.46 6.96
CA ASN A 217 -9.27 -12.88 6.05
C ASN A 217 -8.72 -11.70 5.24
N ALA A 218 -9.61 -10.87 4.68
CA ALA A 218 -9.19 -9.73 3.87
C ALA A 218 -8.51 -8.64 4.71
N LEU A 219 -8.99 -8.37 5.93
CA LEU A 219 -8.32 -7.49 6.89
C LEU A 219 -6.94 -8.01 7.25
N SER A 220 -6.84 -9.31 7.56
CA SER A 220 -5.57 -9.95 7.89
C SER A 220 -4.56 -9.87 6.76
N ALA A 221 -5.00 -10.00 5.51
CA ALA A 221 -4.15 -9.84 4.32
C ALA A 221 -3.63 -8.40 4.18
N GLU A 222 -4.45 -7.39 4.47
CA GLU A 222 -4.07 -5.97 4.39
C GLU A 222 -3.12 -5.53 5.52
N VAL A 223 -3.03 -6.28 6.63
CA VAL A 223 -2.15 -5.94 7.75
C VAL A 223 -0.68 -5.86 7.32
N ASN A 224 -0.26 -6.72 6.39
CA ASN A 224 1.13 -6.74 5.91
C ASN A 224 1.51 -5.43 5.19
N GLU A 225 0.62 -4.91 4.35
CA GLU A 225 0.82 -3.60 3.71
C GLU A 225 0.81 -2.47 4.75
N LEU A 226 -0.17 -2.51 5.65
CA LEU A 226 -0.44 -1.43 6.61
C LEU A 226 0.64 -1.30 7.69
N ALA A 227 1.22 -2.43 8.11
CA ALA A 227 2.27 -2.48 9.12
C ALA A 227 3.67 -2.37 8.52
N PHE A 228 3.79 -2.28 7.19
CA PHE A 228 5.09 -2.20 6.53
C PHE A 228 5.83 -0.91 6.93
N PRO A 229 7.11 -0.98 7.34
CA PRO A 229 7.81 0.16 7.89
C PRO A 229 8.48 1.01 6.80
N TYR A 230 7.68 1.69 5.97
CA TYR A 230 8.14 2.50 4.82
C TYR A 230 9.24 3.53 5.13
N LEU A 231 9.28 4.04 6.37
CA LEU A 231 10.21 5.09 6.79
C LEU A 231 11.52 4.56 7.39
N SER A 232 11.65 3.26 7.59
CA SER A 232 12.89 2.64 8.09
C SER A 232 13.53 1.71 7.06
N LEU A 233 13.19 1.87 5.77
CA LEU A 233 13.88 1.19 4.69
C LEU A 233 15.37 1.61 4.71
N PRO A 234 16.31 0.66 4.75
CA PRO A 234 17.74 0.92 4.80
C PRO A 234 18.29 1.55 3.51
#